data_AF-A0A8K1XRX5-F1
#
_entry.id   AF-A0A8K1XRX5-F1
#
_cell.length_a   1.000
_cell.length_b   1.000
_cell.length_c   1.000
_cell.angle_alpha   90.00
_cell.angle_beta   90.00
_cell.angle_gamma   90.00
#
_symmetry.space_group_name_H-M   'P 1'
#
loop_
_entity.id
_entity.type
_entity.pdbx_description
1 polymer ?
#
loop_
_entity_poly.entity_id
_entity_poly.type
_entity_poly.pdbx_seq_one_letter_code
_entity_poly.pdbx_strand_id
1 'polypeptide(L)'
;MVMKIVLVAAVVMALGHVTGQRCMTRDQRNEYRELVTMASCVKPKPSLVQLPVPEGFDYVTPSVVTLYQCTGLSCSAFPERCLPMPGQTQNRTYKVYASSRNGIKPVCAKARVQEHLACVCRCDERACPSNRVFNRETCECECNPYLETRCKNRRDVYGEEVMWSSKFCSCECDKFEQCDSTTVWDPNLCQCAPLF
;
A
#
# COMPACT_ATOMS: atom_id res chain seq x y z
N MET A 1 9.79 -10.21 -92.11
CA MET A 1 9.11 -11.50 -91.87
C MET A 1 9.37 -11.92 -90.42
N VAL A 2 8.29 -11.94 -89.62
CA VAL A 2 8.01 -12.76 -88.41
C VAL A 2 9.03 -12.67 -87.24
N MET A 3 8.85 -11.87 -86.18
CA MET A 3 7.86 -11.91 -85.07
C MET A 3 8.03 -13.07 -84.06
N LYS A 4 8.29 -12.74 -82.79
CA LYS A 4 7.93 -13.40 -81.50
C LYS A 4 8.61 -12.61 -80.36
N ILE A 5 7.96 -11.60 -79.75
CA ILE A 5 7.11 -11.66 -78.53
C ILE A 5 7.68 -12.62 -77.47
N VAL A 6 8.09 -12.10 -76.30
CA VAL A 6 7.49 -12.42 -74.97
C VAL A 6 8.00 -11.40 -73.93
N LEU A 7 7.03 -10.77 -73.26
CA LEU A 7 7.11 -9.95 -72.05
C LEU A 7 7.77 -10.68 -70.87
N VAL A 8 8.69 -10.04 -70.14
CA VAL A 8 8.98 -10.45 -68.75
C VAL A 8 9.16 -9.21 -67.86
N ALA A 9 8.08 -8.93 -67.13
CA ALA A 9 7.98 -8.37 -65.78
C ALA A 9 8.97 -7.27 -65.36
N ALA A 10 8.52 -6.01 -65.44
CA ALA A 10 8.96 -5.00 -64.48
C ALA A 10 8.42 -5.37 -63.09
N VAL A 11 9.26 -6.00 -62.27
CA VAL A 11 9.01 -6.13 -60.84
C VAL A 11 9.12 -4.73 -60.25
N VAL A 12 7.99 -4.04 -60.15
CA VAL A 12 7.86 -2.86 -59.30
C VAL A 12 8.04 -3.39 -57.89
N MET A 13 9.24 -3.24 -57.33
CA MET A 13 9.46 -3.39 -55.90
C MET A 13 8.58 -2.34 -55.23
N ALA A 14 7.39 -2.76 -54.81
CA ALA A 14 6.65 -2.11 -53.77
C ALA A 14 7.55 -2.17 -52.53
N LEU A 15 8.41 -1.16 -52.40
CA LEU A 15 9.03 -0.81 -51.14
C LEU A 15 7.85 -0.46 -50.23
N GLY A 16 7.38 -1.47 -49.51
CA GLY A 16 6.49 -1.29 -48.38
C GLY A 16 7.22 -0.36 -47.43
N HIS A 17 6.92 0.93 -47.53
CA HIS A 17 7.15 1.86 -46.46
C HIS A 17 6.29 1.35 -45.30
N VAL A 18 6.88 0.48 -44.47
CA VAL A 18 6.45 0.32 -43.09
C VAL A 18 6.75 1.67 -42.46
N THR A 19 5.83 2.62 -42.68
CA THR A 19 5.75 3.82 -41.89
C THR A 19 5.42 3.31 -40.50
N GLY A 20 6.46 3.12 -39.68
CA GLY A 20 6.30 2.78 -38.28
C GLY A 20 5.38 3.84 -37.69
N GLN A 21 4.11 3.48 -37.52
CA GLN A 21 3.10 4.40 -37.05
C GLN A 21 3.54 4.79 -35.65
N ARG A 22 3.94 6.06 -35.49
CA ARG A 22 4.36 6.58 -34.19
C ARG A 22 3.20 6.35 -33.24
N CYS A 23 3.47 5.76 -32.07
CA CYS A 23 2.43 5.47 -31.08
C CYS A 23 1.64 6.71 -30.65
N MET A 24 2.21 7.91 -30.83
CA MET A 24 1.59 9.19 -30.52
C MET A 24 1.94 10.26 -31.56
N THR A 25 0.99 11.16 -31.81
CA THR A 25 1.22 12.45 -32.47
C THR A 25 2.07 13.37 -31.59
N ARG A 26 2.48 14.53 -32.13
CA ARG A 26 3.25 15.52 -31.36
C ARG A 26 2.45 16.06 -30.17
N ASP A 27 1.16 16.34 -30.37
CA ASP A 27 0.31 16.93 -29.33
C ASP A 27 -0.01 15.91 -28.23
N GLN A 28 -0.31 14.67 -28.62
CA GLN A 28 -0.45 13.55 -27.68
C GLN A 28 0.80 13.33 -26.82
N ARG A 29 1.99 13.54 -27.40
CA ARG A 29 3.24 13.43 -26.64
C ARG A 29 3.40 14.53 -25.60
N ASN A 30 2.92 15.74 -25.88
CA ASN A 30 2.97 16.84 -24.93
C ASN A 30 2.01 16.59 -23.76
N GLU A 31 0.78 16.20 -24.05
CA GLU A 31 -0.21 15.80 -23.05
C GLU A 31 0.29 14.62 -22.20
N TYR A 32 0.85 13.59 -22.83
CA TYR A 32 1.46 12.46 -22.12
C TYR A 32 2.57 12.90 -21.16
N ARG A 33 3.43 13.85 -21.56
CA ARG A 33 4.48 14.37 -20.67
C ARG A 33 3.91 15.10 -19.46
N GLU A 34 2.82 15.84 -19.64
CA GLU A 34 2.13 16.50 -18.53
C GLU A 34 1.54 15.48 -17.56
N LEU A 35 0.88 14.44 -18.07
CA LEU A 35 0.35 13.33 -17.27
C LEU A 35 1.46 12.60 -16.50
N VAL A 36 2.58 12.27 -17.17
CA VAL A 36 3.75 11.66 -16.51
C VAL A 36 4.31 12.56 -15.42
N THR A 37 4.42 13.87 -15.68
CA THR A 37 4.93 14.83 -14.70
C THR A 37 3.98 14.96 -13.50
N MET A 38 2.68 14.92 -13.74
CA MET A 38 1.65 14.96 -12.71
C MET A 38 1.62 13.69 -11.87
N ALA A 39 1.87 12.53 -12.47
CA ALA A 39 1.88 11.24 -11.79
C ALA A 39 3.23 10.88 -11.13
N SER A 40 4.32 11.57 -11.50
CA SER A 40 5.67 11.25 -11.02
C SER A 40 5.91 11.61 -9.55
N CYS A 41 6.69 10.75 -8.88
CA CYS A 41 7.15 10.93 -7.51
C CYS A 41 8.50 11.66 -7.46
N VAL A 42 8.53 12.93 -7.87
CA VAL A 42 9.80 13.70 -7.92
C VAL A 42 9.87 14.76 -6.83
N LYS A 43 8.77 15.49 -6.64
CA LYS A 43 8.70 16.60 -5.68
C LYS A 43 7.33 16.67 -5.01
N PRO A 44 7.27 17.21 -3.79
CA PRO A 44 6.00 17.50 -3.14
C PRO A 44 5.13 18.39 -4.03
N LYS A 45 3.82 18.13 -4.03
CA LYS A 45 2.80 18.88 -4.78
C LYS A 45 1.75 19.41 -3.79
N PRO A 46 1.12 20.57 -4.06
CA PRO A 46 0.03 21.06 -3.24
C PRO A 46 -1.10 20.03 -3.17
N SER A 47 -1.52 19.68 -1.96
CA SER A 47 -2.60 18.74 -1.70
C SER A 47 -3.43 19.21 -0.52
N LEU A 48 -4.70 18.80 -0.49
CA LEU A 48 -5.61 19.04 0.61
C LEU A 48 -5.35 18.01 1.72
N VAL A 49 -4.94 18.49 2.89
CA VAL A 49 -4.64 17.67 4.07
C VAL A 49 -5.69 17.92 5.14
N GLN A 50 -6.31 16.85 5.62
CA GLN A 50 -7.25 16.92 6.72
C GLN A 50 -6.51 17.16 8.04
N LEU A 51 -6.97 18.14 8.82
CA LEU A 51 -6.40 18.44 10.13
C LEU A 51 -6.91 17.43 11.17
N PRO A 52 -6.03 16.95 12.07
CA PRO A 52 -6.44 16.05 13.15
C PRO A 52 -7.39 16.75 14.12
N VAL A 53 -8.37 15.98 14.61
CA VAL A 53 -9.31 16.42 15.65
C VAL A 53 -8.71 16.09 17.01
N PRO A 54 -8.58 17.06 17.93
CA PRO A 54 -8.14 16.79 19.31
C PRO A 54 -9.09 15.83 20.03
N GLU A 55 -8.56 15.07 20.97
CA GLU A 55 -9.35 14.14 21.79
C GLU A 55 -10.51 14.86 22.50
N GLY A 56 -11.68 14.21 22.54
CA GLY A 56 -12.90 14.76 23.14
C GLY A 56 -13.72 15.68 22.23
N PHE A 57 -13.27 15.94 21.00
CA PHE A 57 -14.00 16.73 19.99
C PHE A 57 -14.37 15.89 18.77
N ASP A 58 -15.37 16.36 18.02
CA ASP A 58 -15.91 15.64 16.86
C ASP A 58 -15.37 16.17 15.52
N TYR A 59 -15.06 17.47 15.47
CA TYR A 59 -14.57 18.13 14.26
C TYR A 59 -13.81 19.41 14.61
N VAL A 60 -13.03 19.89 13.64
CA VAL A 60 -12.28 21.15 13.73
C VAL A 60 -12.61 22.07 12.57
N THR A 61 -12.52 23.39 12.80
CA THR A 61 -12.68 24.42 11.75
C THR A 61 -11.45 25.34 11.74
N PRO A 62 -10.75 25.50 10.60
CA PRO A 62 -10.94 24.73 9.36
C PRO A 62 -10.61 23.23 9.57
N SER A 63 -11.23 22.36 8.76
CA SER A 63 -10.98 20.91 8.79
C SER A 63 -9.92 20.44 7.82
N VAL A 64 -9.56 21.29 6.84
CA VAL A 64 -8.65 20.98 5.74
C VAL A 64 -7.74 22.18 5.47
N VAL A 65 -6.49 21.92 5.10
CA VAL A 65 -5.51 22.94 4.69
C VAL A 65 -4.76 22.48 3.45
N THR A 66 -4.24 23.42 2.66
CA THR A 66 -3.34 23.10 1.54
C THR A 66 -1.91 23.01 2.03
N LEU A 67 -1.25 21.88 1.78
CA LEU A 67 0.16 21.63 2.11
C LEU A 67 0.87 20.90 0.98
N TYR A 68 2.18 21.04 0.91
CA TYR A 68 2.99 20.23 0.02
C TYR A 68 3.10 18.79 0.55
N GLN A 69 2.59 17.84 -0.23
CA GLN A 69 2.59 16.41 0.08
C GLN A 69 3.25 15.62 -1.03
N CYS A 70 3.81 14.47 -0.68
CA CYS A 70 4.27 13.52 -1.68
C CYS A 70 3.06 12.80 -2.25
N THR A 71 2.76 13.11 -3.50
CA THR A 71 1.63 12.57 -4.24
C THR A 71 2.14 12.07 -5.59
N GLY A 72 1.72 10.88 -6.00
CA GLY A 72 2.13 10.27 -7.25
C GLY A 72 1.92 8.77 -7.22
N LEU A 73 1.64 8.19 -8.38
CA LEU A 73 1.44 6.75 -8.56
C LEU A 73 2.57 6.12 -9.41
N SER A 74 3.36 6.94 -10.09
CA SER A 74 4.42 6.44 -10.98
C SER A 74 5.71 6.21 -10.21
N CYS A 75 5.73 5.15 -9.41
CA CYS A 75 6.97 4.49 -8.99
C CYS A 75 7.27 3.35 -9.96
N SER A 76 8.52 3.23 -10.40
CA SER A 76 8.93 2.28 -11.43
C SER A 76 9.03 0.85 -10.92
N ALA A 77 9.27 0.67 -9.63
CA ALA A 77 9.25 -0.63 -8.97
C ALA A 77 7.88 -0.84 -8.31
N PHE A 78 7.15 -1.84 -8.77
CA PHE A 78 6.03 -2.38 -7.99
C PHE A 78 6.63 -3.16 -6.82
N PRO A 79 6.12 -3.02 -5.57
CA PRO A 79 4.92 -2.28 -5.11
C PRO A 79 5.25 -1.00 -4.31
N GLU A 80 6.24 -0.22 -4.74
CA GLU A 80 6.64 1.00 -4.05
C GLU A 80 5.57 2.11 -4.11
N ARG A 81 5.65 3.03 -3.15
CA ARG A 81 4.77 4.19 -3.05
C ARG A 81 5.58 5.48 -2.98
N CYS A 82 4.94 6.58 -3.37
CA CYS A 82 5.53 7.90 -3.25
C CYS A 82 5.44 8.42 -1.82
N LEU A 83 6.55 8.39 -1.09
CA LEU A 83 6.61 8.72 0.33
C LEU A 83 7.60 9.87 0.58
N PRO A 84 7.45 10.61 1.70
CA PRO A 84 8.48 11.55 2.10
C PRO A 84 9.80 10.81 2.35
N MET A 85 10.89 11.44 1.91
CA MET A 85 12.23 10.98 2.26
C MET A 85 12.42 11.03 3.79
N PRO A 86 13.13 10.05 4.39
CA PRO A 86 13.43 10.08 5.82
C PRO A 86 14.06 11.43 6.24
N GLY A 87 13.52 12.05 7.28
CA GLY A 87 13.96 13.37 7.77
C GLY A 87 13.55 14.57 6.91
N GLN A 88 12.90 14.37 5.76
CA GLN A 88 12.47 15.45 4.85
C GLN A 88 11.00 15.83 5.07
N THR A 89 10.66 16.08 6.33
CA THR A 89 9.34 16.58 6.73
C THR A 89 9.48 17.79 7.65
N GLN A 90 8.49 18.67 7.62
CA GLN A 90 8.42 19.84 8.49
C GLN A 90 7.08 19.88 9.21
N ASN A 91 7.10 20.04 10.53
CA ASN A 91 5.89 20.21 11.32
C ASN A 91 5.26 21.59 11.07
N ARG A 92 4.02 21.60 10.62
CA ARG A 92 3.17 22.79 10.50
C ARG A 92 2.10 22.76 11.58
N THR A 93 1.86 23.90 12.20
CA THR A 93 0.88 24.04 13.28
C THR A 93 -0.19 25.05 12.88
N TYR A 94 -1.45 24.66 12.96
CA TYR A 94 -2.61 25.49 12.64
C TYR A 94 -3.44 25.71 13.90
N LYS A 95 -3.94 26.95 14.08
CA LYS A 95 -4.96 27.22 15.07
C LYS A 95 -6.31 26.79 14.50
N VAL A 96 -7.08 26.04 15.28
CA VAL A 96 -8.38 25.52 14.87
C VAL A 96 -9.40 25.71 15.98
N TYR A 97 -10.67 25.82 15.61
CA TYR A 97 -11.78 25.71 16.54
C TYR A 97 -12.22 24.25 16.61
N ALA A 98 -12.01 23.60 17.73
CA ALA A 98 -12.48 22.24 17.98
C ALA A 98 -13.88 22.29 18.60
N SER A 99 -14.82 21.53 18.05
CA SER A 99 -16.23 21.51 18.48
C SER A 99 -16.72 20.08 18.70
N SER A 100 -17.72 19.93 19.58
CA SER A 100 -18.36 18.64 19.82
C SER A 100 -19.87 18.74 19.68
N ARG A 101 -20.50 17.65 19.25
CA ARG A 101 -21.95 17.47 19.21
C ARG A 101 -22.54 17.21 20.61
N ASN A 102 -21.72 16.85 21.59
CA ASN A 102 -22.15 16.51 22.96
C ASN A 102 -22.32 17.74 23.87
N GLY A 103 -22.46 18.95 23.31
CA GLY A 103 -22.66 20.17 24.09
C GLY A 103 -21.40 20.73 24.76
N ILE A 104 -20.22 20.17 24.50
CA ILE A 104 -18.94 20.75 24.95
C ILE A 104 -18.72 22.06 24.21
N LYS A 105 -18.41 23.13 24.96
CA LYS A 105 -18.13 24.44 24.37
C LYS A 105 -16.93 24.36 23.42
N PRO A 106 -17.01 24.97 22.22
CA PRO A 106 -15.89 24.99 21.30
C PRO A 106 -14.64 25.63 21.91
N VAL A 107 -13.47 25.07 21.61
CA VAL A 107 -12.18 25.57 22.11
C VAL A 107 -11.23 25.90 20.97
N CYS A 108 -10.36 26.89 21.20
CA CYS A 108 -9.23 27.15 20.32
C CYS A 108 -8.12 26.13 20.62
N ALA A 109 -7.81 25.30 19.64
CA ALA A 109 -6.80 24.25 19.73
C ALA A 109 -5.71 24.43 18.66
N LYS A 110 -4.66 23.61 18.76
CA LYS A 110 -3.57 23.55 17.78
C LYS A 110 -3.58 22.18 17.10
N ALA A 111 -3.77 22.17 15.78
CA ALA A 111 -3.61 20.98 14.96
C ALA A 111 -2.19 20.95 14.37
N ARG A 112 -1.51 19.80 14.48
CA ARG A 112 -0.16 19.60 13.93
C ARG A 112 -0.23 18.60 12.79
N VAL A 113 0.38 18.95 11.67
CA VAL A 113 0.49 18.12 10.45
C VAL A 113 1.88 18.26 9.86
N GLN A 114 2.31 17.29 9.07
CA GLN A 114 3.63 17.30 8.44
C GLN A 114 3.53 17.73 6.98
N GLU A 115 4.32 18.74 6.60
CA GLU A 115 4.59 19.08 5.21
C GLU A 115 5.79 18.28 4.72
N HIS A 116 5.76 17.80 3.49
CA HIS A 116 6.86 17.04 2.89
C HIS A 116 7.80 17.98 2.14
N LEU A 117 9.11 17.80 2.31
CA LEU A 117 10.14 18.62 1.67
C LEU A 117 10.78 17.93 0.46
N ALA A 118 10.80 16.59 0.45
CA ALA A 118 11.30 15.78 -0.66
C ALA A 118 10.59 14.42 -0.69
N CYS A 119 10.51 13.82 -1.87
CA CYS A 119 9.80 12.56 -2.11
C CYS A 119 10.72 11.49 -2.68
N VAL A 120 10.41 10.23 -2.38
CA VAL A 120 11.11 9.07 -2.89
C VAL A 120 10.13 7.91 -3.07
N CYS A 121 10.35 7.11 -4.10
CA CYS A 121 9.69 5.82 -4.24
C CYS A 121 10.36 4.82 -3.31
N ARG A 122 9.60 4.27 -2.38
CA ARG A 122 10.04 3.21 -1.48
C ARG A 122 8.84 2.47 -0.93
N CYS A 123 9.08 1.32 -0.33
CA CYS A 123 8.08 0.67 0.47
C CYS A 123 7.69 1.51 1.70
N ASP A 124 6.41 1.46 2.07
CA ASP A 124 5.95 2.00 3.34
C ASP A 124 6.29 1.00 4.46
N GLU A 125 7.53 1.06 4.95
CA GLU A 125 8.05 0.24 6.06
C GLU A 125 7.39 0.62 7.41
N ARG A 126 6.07 0.79 7.46
CA ARG A 126 5.37 0.88 8.75
C ARG A 126 5.71 -0.34 9.56
N ALA A 127 5.86 -0.17 10.87
CA ALA A 127 6.14 -1.27 11.77
C ALA A 127 5.08 -2.37 11.57
N CYS A 128 5.50 -3.51 11.04
CA CYS A 128 4.64 -4.68 11.00
C CYS A 128 4.27 -5.08 12.44
N PRO A 129 3.05 -5.62 12.66
CA PRO A 129 2.72 -6.29 13.91
C PRO A 129 3.80 -7.32 14.29
N SER A 130 4.00 -7.57 15.58
CA SER A 130 5.12 -8.42 16.09
C SER A 130 5.13 -9.86 15.57
N ASN A 131 3.99 -10.38 15.11
CA ASN A 131 3.84 -11.71 14.52
C ASN A 131 4.05 -11.73 12.99
N ARG A 132 4.38 -10.58 12.40
CA ARG A 132 4.60 -10.41 10.97
C ARG A 132 6.00 -9.85 10.72
N VAL A 133 6.53 -10.14 9.54
CA VAL A 133 7.83 -9.64 9.06
C VAL A 133 7.59 -8.86 7.78
N PHE A 134 8.30 -7.74 7.64
CA PHE A 134 8.20 -6.91 6.46
C PHE A 134 8.94 -7.56 5.29
N ASN A 135 8.23 -7.83 4.19
CA ASN A 135 8.82 -8.30 2.94
C ASN A 135 9.11 -7.09 2.04
N ARG A 136 10.39 -6.86 1.74
CA ARG A 136 10.86 -5.74 0.90
C ARG A 136 10.50 -5.90 -0.58
N GLU A 137 10.31 -7.13 -1.05
CA GLU A 137 9.98 -7.41 -2.44
C GLU A 137 8.50 -7.14 -2.73
N THR A 138 7.62 -7.48 -1.78
CA THR A 138 6.16 -7.28 -1.90
C THR A 138 5.67 -6.01 -1.20
N CYS A 139 6.54 -5.26 -0.52
CA CYS A 139 6.22 -4.16 0.38
C CYS A 139 5.06 -4.44 1.36
N GLU A 140 4.88 -5.70 1.77
CA GLU A 140 3.78 -6.16 2.61
C GLU A 140 4.29 -6.81 3.90
N CYS A 141 3.43 -6.82 4.92
CA CYS A 141 3.70 -7.53 6.18
C CYS A 141 3.19 -8.97 6.09
N GLU A 142 4.12 -9.91 5.91
CA GLU A 142 3.83 -11.34 5.81
C GLU A 142 3.93 -12.01 7.18
N CYS A 143 3.28 -13.16 7.37
CA CYS A 143 3.42 -13.88 8.62
C CYS A 143 4.86 -14.30 8.84
N ASN A 144 5.34 -14.21 10.09
CA ASN A 144 6.68 -14.66 10.41
C ASN A 144 6.80 -16.18 10.13
N PRO A 145 7.67 -16.61 9.20
CA PRO A 145 7.80 -18.03 8.83
C PRO A 145 8.12 -18.93 10.03
N TYR A 146 8.85 -18.40 11.03
CA TYR A 146 9.16 -19.14 12.26
C TYR A 146 7.90 -19.55 13.04
N LEU A 147 6.87 -18.69 13.07
CA LEU A 147 5.61 -19.00 13.76
C LEU A 147 4.83 -20.09 13.04
N GLU A 148 4.83 -20.07 11.71
CA GLU A 148 4.19 -21.11 10.90
C GLU A 148 4.92 -22.45 11.08
N THR A 149 6.26 -22.47 11.01
CA THR A 149 7.05 -23.67 11.29
C THR A 149 6.79 -24.21 12.69
N ARG A 150 6.74 -23.35 13.70
CA ARG A 150 6.40 -23.76 15.08
C ARG A 150 4.99 -24.38 15.16
N CYS A 151 4.03 -23.84 14.41
CA CYS A 151 2.68 -24.40 14.34
C CYS A 151 2.66 -25.78 13.68
N LYS A 152 3.41 -25.97 12.60
CA LYS A 152 3.56 -27.27 11.93
C LYS A 152 4.13 -28.32 12.89
N ASN A 153 5.20 -27.99 13.61
CA ASN A 153 5.79 -28.89 14.61
C ASN A 153 4.80 -29.22 15.74
N ARG A 154 3.98 -28.25 16.15
CA ARG A 154 2.94 -28.47 17.17
C ARG A 154 1.88 -29.45 16.66
N ARG A 155 1.42 -29.27 15.42
CA ARG A 155 0.48 -30.19 14.76
C ARG A 155 1.04 -31.61 14.66
N ASP A 156 2.34 -31.75 14.38
CA ASP A 156 2.99 -33.07 14.32
C ASP A 156 2.99 -33.81 15.68
N VAL A 157 2.90 -33.06 16.80
CA VAL A 157 2.88 -33.63 18.16
C VAL A 157 1.47 -33.88 18.67
N TYR A 158 0.55 -32.93 18.46
CA TYR A 158 -0.78 -32.96 19.09
C TYR A 158 -1.87 -33.50 18.17
N GLY A 159 -1.78 -33.27 16.87
CA GLY A 159 -2.75 -33.77 15.90
C GLY A 159 -3.29 -32.70 14.97
N GLU A 160 -4.23 -33.12 14.10
CA GLU A 160 -4.82 -32.29 13.04
C GLU A 160 -5.70 -31.14 13.57
N GLU A 161 -6.11 -31.16 14.84
CA GLU A 161 -6.85 -30.08 15.46
C GLU A 161 -6.04 -28.77 15.59
N VAL A 162 -4.72 -28.83 15.44
CA VAL A 162 -3.85 -27.66 15.42
C VAL A 162 -3.75 -27.10 13.99
N MET A 163 -4.29 -25.91 13.77
CA MET A 163 -4.34 -25.27 12.45
C MET A 163 -3.59 -23.93 12.41
N TRP A 164 -2.94 -23.66 11.28
CA TRP A 164 -2.32 -22.37 11.02
C TRP A 164 -3.32 -21.37 10.44
N SER A 165 -3.41 -20.20 11.05
CA SER A 165 -4.22 -19.09 10.58
C SER A 165 -3.35 -18.02 9.91
N SER A 166 -3.30 -17.99 8.58
CA SER A 166 -2.57 -16.96 7.82
C SER A 166 -3.14 -15.55 8.03
N LYS A 167 -4.42 -15.45 8.40
CA LYS A 167 -5.07 -14.16 8.71
C LYS A 167 -4.52 -13.56 10.00
N PHE A 168 -4.37 -14.38 11.04
CA PHE A 168 -3.92 -13.93 12.35
C PHE A 168 -2.44 -14.21 12.63
N CYS A 169 -1.74 -14.87 11.70
CA CYS A 169 -0.36 -15.36 11.87
C CYS A 169 -0.15 -16.08 13.19
N SER A 170 -1.10 -16.96 13.51
CA SER A 170 -1.18 -17.68 14.77
C SER A 170 -1.54 -19.14 14.55
N CYS A 171 -1.14 -19.96 15.52
CA CYS A 171 -1.51 -21.36 15.58
C CYS A 171 -2.77 -21.50 16.44
N GLU A 172 -3.86 -21.95 15.86
CA GLU A 172 -5.19 -22.02 16.45
C GLU A 172 -5.63 -23.47 16.59
N CYS A 173 -6.65 -23.70 17.42
CA CYS A 173 -7.31 -24.99 17.51
C CYS A 173 -8.58 -24.94 16.64
N ASP A 174 -8.79 -25.97 15.82
CA ASP A 174 -9.97 -26.09 14.96
C ASP A 174 -11.28 -26.11 15.77
N LYS A 175 -11.23 -26.75 16.95
CA LYS A 175 -12.36 -26.85 17.86
C LYS A 175 -12.00 -26.27 19.21
N PHE A 176 -12.97 -25.56 19.77
CA PHE A 176 -13.00 -25.22 21.18
C PHE A 176 -14.00 -26.16 21.86
N GLU A 177 -13.54 -26.88 22.86
CA GLU A 177 -14.42 -27.71 23.69
C GLU A 177 -14.60 -27.03 25.06
N GLN A 178 -15.83 -27.02 25.53
CA GLN A 178 -16.11 -26.54 26.88
C GLN A 178 -15.69 -27.61 27.88
N CYS A 179 -14.72 -27.28 28.72
CA CYS A 179 -14.18 -28.18 29.72
C CYS A 179 -15.11 -28.36 30.92
N ASP A 180 -14.95 -29.49 31.61
CA ASP A 180 -15.69 -29.84 32.82
C ASP A 180 -15.23 -28.99 34.03
N SER A 181 -15.93 -29.11 35.16
CA SER A 181 -15.65 -28.34 36.38
C SER A 181 -14.23 -28.47 36.96
N THR A 182 -13.44 -29.45 36.51
CA THR A 182 -12.10 -29.75 37.03
C THR A 182 -10.98 -29.52 36.00
N THR A 183 -11.30 -29.16 34.76
CA THR A 183 -10.34 -28.96 33.69
C THR A 183 -10.49 -27.59 33.04
N VAL A 184 -9.42 -27.08 32.46
CA VAL A 184 -9.41 -25.82 31.71
C VAL A 184 -8.86 -26.07 30.32
N TRP A 185 -9.43 -25.37 29.35
CA TRP A 185 -8.99 -25.45 27.97
C TRP A 185 -7.54 -24.97 27.87
N ASP A 186 -6.64 -25.86 27.45
CA ASP A 186 -5.26 -25.49 27.14
C ASP A 186 -5.15 -25.19 25.64
N PRO A 187 -5.06 -23.91 25.23
CA PRO A 187 -4.97 -23.54 23.83
C PRO A 187 -3.64 -23.97 23.19
N ASN A 188 -2.65 -24.44 23.96
CA ASN A 188 -1.39 -25.01 23.46
C ASN A 188 -1.48 -26.51 23.19
N LEU A 189 -2.44 -27.20 23.79
CA LEU A 189 -2.68 -28.64 23.57
C LEU A 189 -3.93 -28.91 22.75
N CYS A 190 -4.78 -27.90 22.53
CA CYS A 190 -6.11 -28.07 21.90
C CYS A 190 -6.98 -29.11 22.61
N GLN A 191 -6.89 -29.17 23.93
CA GLN A 191 -7.67 -30.09 24.76
C GLN A 191 -7.85 -29.52 26.18
N CYS A 192 -8.81 -30.08 26.90
CA CYS A 192 -8.98 -29.79 28.32
C CYS A 192 -7.86 -30.44 29.14
N ALA A 193 -7.13 -29.63 29.90
CA ALA A 193 -6.07 -30.07 30.80
C ALA A 193 -6.43 -29.79 32.27
N PRO A 194 -5.90 -30.55 33.24
CA PRO A 194 -6.10 -30.26 34.66
C PRO A 194 -5.58 -28.86 35.02
N LEU A 195 -6.28 -28.17 35.92
CA LEU A 195 -5.76 -26.99 36.59
C LEU A 195 -4.57 -27.40 37.47
N PHE A 196 -3.36 -26.93 37.14
CA PHE A 196 -2.20 -27.02 38.03
C PHE A 196 -2.10 -25.77 38.91
#